data_AF-A0AAF0UZJ7-F1
#
_entry.id   AF-A0AAF0UZJ7-F1
#
_cell.length_a   1.000
_cell.length_b   1.000
_cell.length_c   1.000
_cell.angle_alpha   90.00
_cell.angle_beta   90.00
_cell.angle_gamma   90.00
#
_symmetry.space_group_name_H-M   'P 1'
#
loop_
_entity.id
_entity.type
_entity.pdbx_description
1 polymer ?
#
loop_
_entity_poly.entity_id
_entity_poly.type
_entity_poly.pdbx_seq_one_letter_code
_entity_poly.pdbx_strand_id
1 'polypeptide(L)'
;MVMPRVTSDHCPILLQCGDWEKQRPYFKFKNWWLEIDGFRELVHKWWNEFEVIGSPDYVLSLKLRMLKKKITEWSKLACGGLDIKKRNFLAELADIDLVQDTRALNEDEMIKAGGLLLGLLTVLESPRKIKSGCKGHLLKLRATLLANELVDSKVKQNVPGVLCKLDIEKAYDHVNWVFLLKILRDMGFGNKWINWINFCISTVKFSLIINGSPEGFFQSQRGLRQGDPMSPFLFILAMEGLNFMIRRARENGWIRGFCANRTMGNAMEISHLLYADDSLVFCEAEVTQIRHLRAILTIFEGVSGLHINWQKSCLYPVNQVPNMQILAENLGCQVASLPTKYLGMPLGAKNKELEVWNEIL
;
A
#
# COMPACT_ATOMS: atom_id res chain seq x y z
N MET A 1 -38.26 0.44 21.53
CA MET A 1 -38.12 1.82 22.03
C MET A 1 -36.85 1.90 22.87
N VAL A 2 -35.75 2.38 22.31
CA VAL A 2 -34.52 2.90 22.98
C VAL A 2 -33.84 3.86 21.99
N MET A 3 -33.31 4.97 22.52
CA MET A 3 -32.75 6.15 21.83
C MET A 3 -31.38 5.96 21.15
N PRO A 4 -30.93 6.93 20.30
CA PRO A 4 -29.89 6.76 19.28
C PRO A 4 -28.44 6.79 19.80
N ARG A 5 -27.57 6.21 18.96
CA ARG A 5 -26.13 5.97 19.18
C ARG A 5 -25.31 7.25 19.22
N VAL A 6 -24.51 7.37 20.28
CA VAL A 6 -23.43 8.35 20.42
C VAL A 6 -22.12 7.55 20.36
N THR A 7 -21.30 7.84 19.35
CA THR A 7 -19.83 7.59 19.24
C THR A 7 -19.27 6.16 19.04
N SER A 8 -18.39 6.03 18.04
CA SER A 8 -17.26 5.08 17.87
C SER A 8 -17.40 3.83 16.93
N ASP A 9 -16.69 3.93 15.80
CA ASP A 9 -15.62 3.07 15.23
C ASP A 9 -15.80 1.55 15.01
N HIS A 10 -17.02 1.07 14.92
CA HIS A 10 -17.26 -0.30 14.45
C HIS A 10 -17.99 -0.29 13.10
N CYS A 11 -17.32 -0.78 12.05
CA CYS A 11 -18.04 -1.35 10.91
C CYS A 11 -18.99 -2.41 11.49
N PRO A 12 -20.32 -2.26 11.39
CA PRO A 12 -21.19 -3.32 11.82
C PRO A 12 -20.97 -4.51 10.89
N ILE A 13 -20.68 -5.69 11.46
CA ILE A 13 -20.99 -6.93 10.78
C ILE A 13 -22.51 -6.99 10.74
N LEU A 14 -23.08 -6.65 9.58
CA LEU A 14 -24.48 -6.87 9.31
C LEU A 14 -24.66 -8.36 9.01
N LEU A 15 -25.09 -9.12 10.02
CA LEU A 15 -25.54 -10.49 9.81
C LEU A 15 -27.00 -10.41 9.35
N GLN A 16 -27.18 -10.34 8.03
CA GLN A 16 -28.49 -10.38 7.41
C GLN A 16 -28.71 -11.78 6.85
N CYS A 17 -29.63 -12.52 7.46
CA CYS A 17 -30.06 -13.83 6.97
C CYS A 17 -31.31 -13.61 6.10
N GLY A 18 -31.17 -13.78 4.79
CA GLY A 18 -32.22 -13.57 3.79
C GLY A 18 -31.62 -13.41 2.39
N ASP A 19 -32.43 -13.65 1.35
CA ASP A 19 -31.97 -13.67 -0.04
C ASP A 19 -31.25 -12.37 -0.42
N TRP A 20 -29.99 -12.53 -0.80
CA TRP A 20 -29.09 -11.45 -1.16
C TRP A 20 -29.57 -10.77 -2.44
N GLU A 21 -30.13 -9.56 -2.35
CA GLU A 21 -30.10 -8.67 -3.50
C GLU A 21 -28.62 -8.35 -3.78
N LYS A 22 -28.10 -8.89 -4.89
CA LYS A 22 -26.75 -8.60 -5.37
C LYS A 22 -26.55 -7.10 -5.39
N GLN A 23 -25.72 -6.56 -4.47
CA GLN A 23 -25.30 -5.17 -4.57
C GLN A 23 -24.71 -4.94 -5.95
N ARG A 24 -25.27 -3.98 -6.68
CA ARG A 24 -24.79 -3.65 -8.02
C ARG A 24 -23.33 -3.21 -7.91
N PRO A 25 -22.37 -3.89 -8.58
CA PRO A 25 -20.97 -3.54 -8.47
C PRO A 25 -20.76 -2.09 -8.93
N TYR A 26 -20.04 -1.31 -8.13
CA TYR A 26 -19.63 0.03 -8.51
C TYR A 26 -18.74 -0.02 -9.75
N PHE A 27 -18.83 1.00 -10.60
CA PHE A 27 -17.96 1.11 -11.75
C PHE A 27 -16.53 1.35 -11.29
N LYS A 28 -15.61 0.52 -11.77
CA LYS A 28 -14.19 0.60 -11.47
C LYS A 28 -13.42 0.86 -12.75
N PHE A 29 -12.92 2.07 -12.90
CA PHE A 29 -11.98 2.41 -13.95
C PHE A 29 -10.67 1.64 -13.73
N LYS A 30 -10.11 1.02 -14.76
CA LYS A 30 -8.84 0.29 -14.63
C LYS A 30 -7.75 1.08 -15.34
N ASN A 31 -6.68 1.41 -14.61
CA ASN A 31 -5.61 2.30 -15.09
C ASN A 31 -4.98 1.82 -16.40
N TRP A 32 -4.77 0.51 -16.55
CA TRP A 32 -4.22 -0.08 -17.76
C TRP A 32 -5.08 0.12 -19.02
N TRP A 33 -6.37 0.50 -18.89
CA TRP A 33 -7.15 0.88 -20.06
C TRP A 33 -6.47 2.01 -20.83
N LEU A 34 -5.72 2.88 -20.14
CA LEU A 34 -4.94 3.97 -20.71
C LEU A 34 -3.72 3.51 -21.53
N GLU A 35 -3.36 2.23 -21.45
CA GLU A 35 -2.28 1.58 -22.19
C GLU A 35 -2.80 0.82 -23.42
N ILE A 36 -4.13 0.71 -23.59
CA ILE A 36 -4.70 0.15 -24.81
C ILE A 36 -4.67 1.23 -25.90
N ASP A 37 -4.00 0.90 -27.01
CA ASP A 37 -3.95 1.77 -28.19
C ASP A 37 -5.35 2.20 -28.64
N GLY A 38 -5.54 3.50 -28.84
CA GLY A 38 -6.83 4.07 -29.24
C GLY A 38 -7.80 4.36 -28.09
N PHE A 39 -7.54 3.90 -26.85
CA PHE A 39 -8.49 4.12 -25.75
C PHE A 39 -8.58 5.59 -25.32
N ARG A 40 -7.45 6.31 -25.31
CA ARG A 40 -7.41 7.73 -24.92
C ARG A 40 -8.17 8.59 -25.92
N GLU A 41 -8.03 8.28 -27.20
CA GLU A 41 -8.69 8.91 -28.33
C GLU A 41 -10.21 8.66 -28.27
N LEU A 42 -10.63 7.44 -27.91
CA LEU A 42 -12.04 7.10 -27.70
C LEU A 42 -12.66 7.88 -26.52
N VAL A 43 -11.96 7.95 -25.38
CA VAL A 43 -12.42 8.73 -24.22
C VAL A 43 -12.53 10.21 -24.57
N HIS A 44 -11.54 10.77 -25.26
CA HIS A 44 -11.54 12.16 -25.71
C HIS A 44 -12.70 12.44 -26.67
N LYS A 45 -12.93 11.54 -27.65
CA LYS A 45 -14.07 11.62 -28.57
C LYS A 45 -15.39 11.62 -27.82
N TRP A 46 -15.65 10.63 -26.95
CA TRP A 46 -16.90 10.55 -26.21
C TRP A 46 -17.13 11.78 -25.32
N TRP A 47 -16.08 12.29 -24.69
CA TRP A 47 -16.19 13.48 -23.82
C TRP A 47 -16.67 14.73 -24.57
N ASN A 48 -16.21 14.89 -25.82
CA ASN A 48 -16.55 16.02 -26.68
C ASN A 48 -17.90 15.85 -27.39
N GLU A 49 -18.37 14.61 -27.58
CA GLU A 49 -19.70 14.32 -28.13
C GLU A 49 -20.84 14.61 -27.13
N PHE A 50 -20.55 14.70 -25.83
CA PHE A 50 -21.60 14.96 -24.82
C PHE A 50 -21.97 16.45 -24.78
N GLU A 51 -23.19 16.78 -25.23
CA GLU A 51 -23.81 18.08 -25.01
C GLU A 51 -24.66 18.05 -23.73
N VAL A 52 -24.30 18.87 -22.75
CA VAL A 52 -25.02 19.00 -21.48
C VAL A 52 -25.10 20.48 -21.13
N ILE A 53 -26.32 20.96 -20.84
CA ILE A 53 -26.59 22.33 -20.41
C ILE A 53 -26.97 22.31 -18.93
N GLY A 54 -26.37 23.21 -18.15
CA GLY A 54 -26.65 23.37 -16.71
C GLY A 54 -25.50 24.06 -15.98
N SER A 55 -25.52 24.04 -14.65
CA SER A 55 -24.42 24.56 -13.85
C SER A 55 -23.13 23.74 -14.07
N PRO A 56 -21.93 24.32 -13.88
CA PRO A 56 -20.66 23.63 -14.16
C PRO A 56 -20.49 22.28 -13.46
N ASP A 57 -20.96 22.16 -12.22
CA ASP A 57 -20.98 20.92 -11.42
C ASP A 57 -21.97 19.89 -11.97
N TYR A 58 -23.15 20.34 -12.40
CA TYR A 58 -24.16 19.50 -13.06
C TYR A 58 -23.64 18.96 -14.39
N VAL A 59 -23.05 19.82 -15.23
CA VAL A 59 -22.44 19.45 -16.51
C VAL A 59 -21.35 18.40 -16.32
N LEU A 60 -20.43 18.62 -15.36
CA LEU A 60 -19.35 17.68 -15.06
C LEU A 60 -19.90 16.33 -14.59
N SER A 61 -20.83 16.33 -13.63
CA SER A 61 -21.40 15.10 -13.07
C SER A 61 -22.11 14.26 -14.13
N LEU A 62 -22.86 14.89 -15.04
CA LEU A 62 -23.59 14.21 -16.09
C LEU A 62 -22.67 13.66 -17.18
N LYS A 63 -21.65 14.43 -17.59
CA LYS A 63 -20.63 13.96 -18.55
C LYS A 63 -19.86 12.76 -18.00
N LEU A 64 -19.46 12.78 -16.73
CA LEU A 64 -18.82 11.63 -16.08
C LEU A 64 -19.73 10.39 -16.05
N ARG A 65 -21.03 10.58 -15.79
CA ARG A 65 -22.02 9.49 -15.80
C ARG A 65 -22.19 8.88 -17.19
N MET A 66 -22.20 9.70 -18.24
CA MET A 66 -22.29 9.25 -19.64
C MET A 66 -21.00 8.54 -20.07
N LEU A 67 -19.84 9.08 -19.73
CA LEU A 67 -18.55 8.49 -20.01
C LEU A 67 -18.41 7.09 -19.38
N LYS A 68 -18.83 6.94 -18.13
CA LYS A 68 -18.88 5.66 -17.42
C LYS A 68 -19.67 4.59 -18.19
N LYS A 69 -20.80 4.94 -18.83
CA LYS A 69 -21.59 3.98 -19.63
C LYS A 69 -20.80 3.48 -20.84
N LYS A 70 -20.25 4.40 -21.64
CA LYS A 70 -19.45 4.09 -22.84
C LYS A 70 -18.25 3.20 -22.52
N ILE A 71 -17.50 3.54 -21.47
CA ILE A 71 -16.34 2.74 -21.04
C ILE A 71 -16.78 1.34 -20.57
N THR A 72 -17.93 1.24 -19.89
CA THR A 72 -18.44 -0.06 -19.42
C THR A 72 -18.75 -1.00 -20.59
N GLU A 73 -19.40 -0.49 -21.64
CA GLU A 73 -19.73 -1.27 -22.84
C GLU A 73 -18.48 -1.71 -23.59
N TRP A 74 -17.56 -0.78 -23.86
CA TRP A 74 -16.27 -1.07 -24.48
C TRP A 74 -15.48 -2.14 -23.70
N SER A 75 -15.47 -2.04 -22.36
CA SER A 75 -14.70 -2.95 -21.49
C SER A 75 -15.17 -4.41 -21.54
N LYS A 76 -16.42 -4.67 -21.97
CA LYS A 76 -16.99 -6.01 -22.16
C LYS A 76 -16.53 -6.62 -23.48
N LEU A 77 -16.51 -5.82 -24.54
CA LEU A 77 -16.12 -6.25 -25.90
C LEU A 77 -14.61 -6.50 -26.00
N ALA A 78 -13.79 -5.59 -25.48
CA ALA A 78 -12.33 -5.65 -25.62
C ALA A 78 -11.64 -6.73 -24.75
N CYS A 79 -12.32 -7.35 -23.78
CA CYS A 79 -11.65 -8.16 -22.74
C CYS A 79 -12.28 -9.52 -22.44
N GLY A 80 -13.29 -9.97 -23.20
CA GLY A 80 -13.95 -11.25 -22.97
C GLY A 80 -13.07 -12.50 -23.16
N GLY A 81 -12.08 -12.45 -24.06
CA GLY A 81 -11.24 -13.62 -24.41
C GLY A 81 -10.19 -14.02 -23.34
N LEU A 82 -9.76 -13.09 -22.50
CA LEU A 82 -8.73 -13.34 -21.47
C LEU A 82 -9.28 -14.11 -20.25
N ASP A 83 -10.56 -13.92 -19.92
CA ASP A 83 -11.21 -14.59 -18.80
C ASP A 83 -11.44 -16.09 -19.04
N ILE A 84 -11.46 -16.52 -20.30
CA ILE A 84 -11.56 -17.92 -20.71
C ILE A 84 -10.19 -18.59 -20.56
N LYS A 85 -9.13 -17.98 -21.09
CA LYS A 85 -7.74 -18.48 -20.95
C LYS A 85 -7.34 -18.68 -19.49
N LYS A 86 -7.69 -17.73 -18.61
CA LYS A 86 -7.42 -17.85 -17.16
C LYS A 86 -8.10 -19.06 -16.51
N ARG A 87 -9.34 -19.38 -16.90
CA ARG A 87 -10.08 -20.53 -16.32
C ARG A 87 -9.48 -21.86 -16.75
N ASN A 88 -9.04 -21.96 -18.00
CA ASN A 88 -8.41 -23.18 -18.51
C ASN A 88 -7.10 -23.49 -17.77
N PHE A 89 -6.23 -22.49 -17.61
CA PHE A 89 -4.98 -22.67 -16.85
C PHE A 89 -5.21 -23.09 -15.38
N LEU A 90 -6.22 -22.51 -14.71
CA LEU A 90 -6.54 -22.87 -13.32
C LEU A 90 -7.13 -24.27 -13.19
N ALA A 91 -7.90 -24.74 -14.18
CA ALA A 91 -8.43 -26.09 -14.19
C ALA A 91 -7.30 -27.13 -14.35
N GLU A 92 -6.39 -26.90 -15.30
CA GLU A 92 -5.25 -27.81 -15.55
C GLU A 92 -4.25 -27.86 -14.38
N LEU A 93 -4.09 -26.77 -13.63
CA LEU A 93 -3.27 -26.76 -12.41
C LEU A 93 -3.92 -27.56 -11.28
N ALA A 94 -5.26 -27.46 -11.11
CA ALA A 94 -5.97 -28.23 -10.10
C ALA A 94 -5.86 -29.75 -10.34
N ASP A 95 -5.82 -30.18 -11.61
CA ASP A 95 -5.60 -31.58 -11.96
C ASP A 95 -4.19 -32.05 -11.57
N ILE A 96 -3.16 -31.19 -11.68
CA ILE A 96 -1.78 -31.48 -11.27
C ILE A 96 -1.65 -31.52 -9.74
N ASP A 97 -2.30 -30.60 -9.04
CA ASP A 97 -2.33 -30.58 -7.57
C ASP A 97 -2.93 -31.88 -7.01
N LEU A 98 -4.00 -32.39 -7.63
CA LEU A 98 -4.63 -33.66 -7.24
C LEU A 98 -3.70 -34.87 -7.41
N VAL A 99 -2.85 -34.85 -8.44
CA VAL A 99 -1.82 -35.89 -8.64
C VAL A 99 -0.74 -35.77 -7.58
N GLN A 100 -0.32 -34.55 -7.24
CA GLN A 100 0.69 -34.28 -6.23
C GLN A 100 0.27 -34.73 -4.82
N ASP A 101 -1.02 -34.64 -4.49
CA ASP A 101 -1.58 -35.14 -3.21
C ASP A 101 -1.51 -36.67 -3.07
N THR A 102 -1.42 -37.39 -4.19
CA THR A 102 -1.39 -38.87 -4.19
C THR A 102 0.01 -39.44 -4.38
N ARG A 103 0.89 -38.74 -5.12
CA ARG A 103 2.27 -39.15 -5.36
C ARG A 103 3.16 -37.97 -5.75
N ALA A 104 4.47 -38.16 -5.69
CA ALA A 104 5.41 -37.20 -6.26
C ALA A 104 5.22 -37.06 -7.80
N LEU A 105 5.38 -35.84 -8.30
CA LEU A 105 5.34 -35.51 -9.73
C LEU A 105 6.61 -36.00 -10.43
N ASN A 106 6.48 -36.45 -11.69
CA ASN A 106 7.63 -36.77 -12.54
C ASN A 106 8.17 -35.52 -13.26
N GLU A 107 9.32 -35.67 -13.92
CA GLU A 107 10.03 -34.54 -14.56
C GLU A 107 9.18 -33.83 -15.63
N ASP A 108 8.43 -34.58 -16.43
CA ASP A 108 7.53 -34.03 -17.46
C ASP A 108 6.33 -33.28 -16.86
N GLU A 109 5.76 -33.79 -15.77
CA GLU A 109 4.66 -33.15 -15.03
C GLU A 109 5.11 -31.86 -14.35
N MET A 110 6.34 -31.82 -13.82
CA MET A 110 6.94 -30.61 -13.25
C MET A 110 7.18 -29.54 -14.32
N ILE A 111 7.67 -29.93 -15.50
CA ILE A 111 7.85 -29.02 -16.65
C ILE A 111 6.50 -28.48 -17.11
N LYS A 112 5.47 -29.34 -17.18
CA LYS A 112 4.10 -28.94 -17.54
C LYS A 112 3.50 -27.99 -16.51
N ALA A 113 3.64 -28.27 -15.21
CA ALA A 113 3.21 -27.39 -14.13
C ALA A 113 3.90 -26.03 -14.21
N GLY A 114 5.21 -26.01 -14.46
CA GLY A 114 5.99 -24.80 -14.69
C GLY A 114 5.50 -23.99 -15.90
N GLY A 115 5.19 -24.64 -17.01
CA GLY A 115 4.63 -24.00 -18.21
C GLY A 115 3.22 -23.43 -17.99
N LEU A 116 2.36 -24.14 -17.25
CA LEU A 116 1.02 -23.69 -16.90
C LEU A 116 1.05 -22.53 -15.90
N LEU A 117 1.94 -22.58 -14.90
CA LEU A 117 2.19 -21.48 -13.99
C LEU A 117 2.71 -20.26 -14.72
N LEU A 118 3.65 -20.43 -15.66
CA LEU A 118 4.20 -19.33 -16.46
C LEU A 118 3.12 -18.72 -17.36
N GLY A 119 2.30 -19.54 -18.04
CA GLY A 119 1.17 -19.10 -18.86
C GLY A 119 0.07 -18.40 -18.06
N LEU A 120 -0.24 -18.91 -16.87
CA LEU A 120 -1.15 -18.26 -15.92
C LEU A 120 -0.55 -16.94 -15.44
N LEU A 121 0.74 -16.89 -15.09
CA LEU A 121 1.46 -15.67 -14.73
C LEU A 121 1.42 -14.66 -15.88
N THR A 122 1.61 -15.07 -17.14
CA THR A 122 1.51 -14.14 -18.29
C THR A 122 0.09 -13.60 -18.47
N VAL A 123 -0.95 -14.42 -18.20
CA VAL A 123 -2.36 -13.99 -18.23
C VAL A 123 -2.75 -13.16 -17.01
N LEU A 124 -2.08 -13.34 -15.87
CA LEU A 124 -2.26 -12.55 -14.65
C LEU A 124 -1.46 -11.24 -14.67
N GLU A 125 -0.31 -11.23 -15.34
CA GLU A 125 0.52 -10.08 -15.70
C GLU A 125 -0.11 -9.28 -16.83
N SER A 126 -0.86 -9.95 -17.73
CA SER A 126 -1.86 -9.27 -18.55
C SER A 126 -2.90 -8.62 -17.63
N PRO A 127 -3.17 -7.32 -17.78
CA PRO A 127 -3.62 -6.48 -16.67
C PRO A 127 -5.10 -6.66 -16.25
N ARG A 128 -5.65 -7.86 -16.06
CA ARG A 128 -6.92 -8.05 -15.30
C ARG A 128 -6.92 -9.29 -14.40
N LYS A 129 -6.65 -9.05 -13.10
CA LYS A 129 -7.63 -9.21 -12.00
C LYS A 129 -6.94 -8.94 -10.65
N ILE A 130 -7.02 -7.71 -10.17
CA ILE A 130 -6.84 -7.45 -8.73
C ILE A 130 -8.16 -6.91 -8.17
N LYS A 131 -8.94 -7.85 -7.61
CA LYS A 131 -10.16 -7.59 -6.85
C LYS A 131 -9.83 -6.62 -5.69
N SER A 132 -10.73 -5.69 -5.42
CA SER A 132 -10.54 -4.60 -4.44
C SER A 132 -10.33 -5.08 -3.00
N GLY A 133 -10.73 -6.32 -2.66
CA GLY A 133 -10.44 -6.93 -1.35
C GLY A 133 -9.09 -7.64 -1.28
N CYS A 134 -8.58 -8.15 -2.41
CA CYS A 134 -7.31 -8.90 -2.45
C CYS A 134 -6.09 -8.03 -2.75
N LYS A 135 -6.28 -6.76 -3.19
CA LYS A 135 -5.17 -5.81 -3.42
C LYS A 135 -4.38 -5.54 -2.13
N GLY A 136 -5.09 -5.27 -1.03
CA GLY A 136 -4.46 -5.03 0.26
C GLY A 136 -3.69 -6.26 0.72
N HIS A 137 -4.34 -7.42 0.74
CA HIS A 137 -3.74 -8.66 1.23
C HIS A 137 -2.53 -9.11 0.38
N LEU A 138 -2.60 -9.02 -0.95
CA LEU A 138 -1.48 -9.39 -1.83
C LEU A 138 -0.31 -8.39 -1.75
N LEU A 139 -0.59 -7.08 -1.61
CA LEU A 139 0.47 -6.08 -1.41
C LEU A 139 1.12 -6.23 -0.03
N LYS A 140 0.32 -6.50 1.01
CA LYS A 140 0.80 -6.82 2.35
C LYS A 140 1.68 -8.08 2.31
N LEU A 141 1.19 -9.15 1.70
CA LEU A 141 1.93 -10.40 1.54
C LEU A 141 3.26 -10.15 0.81
N ARG A 142 3.27 -9.41 -0.31
CA ARG A 142 4.51 -9.10 -1.04
C ARG A 142 5.49 -8.28 -0.21
N ALA A 143 5.02 -7.25 0.50
CA ALA A 143 5.86 -6.44 1.37
C ALA A 143 6.44 -7.26 2.52
N THR A 144 5.64 -8.14 3.13
CA THR A 144 6.08 -9.06 4.19
C THR A 144 7.07 -10.10 3.67
N LEU A 145 6.82 -10.72 2.51
CA LEU A 145 7.74 -11.67 1.89
C LEU A 145 9.08 -11.02 1.58
N LEU A 146 9.06 -9.79 1.04
CA LEU A 146 10.28 -9.04 0.77
C LEU A 146 11.02 -8.69 2.07
N ALA A 147 10.31 -8.25 3.11
CA ALA A 147 10.91 -7.97 4.41
C ALA A 147 11.57 -9.22 5.02
N ASN A 148 10.90 -10.38 4.96
CA ASN A 148 11.46 -11.65 5.41
C ASN A 148 12.68 -12.07 4.60
N GLU A 149 12.64 -11.96 3.27
CA GLU A 149 13.80 -12.28 2.42
C GLU A 149 15.02 -11.40 2.74
N LEU A 150 14.81 -10.11 3.02
CA LEU A 150 15.88 -9.20 3.44
C LEU A 150 16.49 -9.60 4.79
N VAL A 151 15.63 -9.93 5.76
CA VAL A 151 16.07 -10.40 7.08
C VAL A 151 16.82 -11.73 6.95
N ASP A 152 16.26 -12.71 6.25
CA ASP A 152 16.86 -14.02 6.01
C ASP A 152 18.21 -13.91 5.28
N SER A 153 18.29 -13.05 4.26
CA SER A 153 19.53 -12.75 3.54
C SER A 153 20.60 -12.18 4.47
N LYS A 154 20.25 -11.23 5.34
CA LYS A 154 21.19 -10.66 6.32
C LYS A 154 21.60 -11.69 7.36
N VAL A 155 20.69 -12.55 7.83
CA VAL A 155 20.97 -13.67 8.73
C VAL A 155 21.98 -14.64 8.11
N LYS A 156 21.75 -15.07 6.85
CA LYS A 156 22.66 -15.98 6.12
C LYS A 156 24.05 -15.38 5.90
N GLN A 157 24.16 -14.05 5.74
CA GLN A 157 25.45 -13.36 5.61
C GLN A 157 26.23 -13.32 6.93
N ASN A 158 25.58 -13.57 8.08
CA ASN A 158 26.17 -13.47 9.41
C ASN A 158 26.86 -12.11 9.68
N VAL A 159 26.29 -11.04 9.13
CA VAL A 159 26.75 -9.66 9.33
C VAL A 159 25.76 -8.92 10.23
N PRO A 160 26.21 -8.14 11.22
CA PRO A 160 25.32 -7.33 12.05
C PRO A 160 24.44 -6.39 11.21
N GLY A 161 23.15 -6.35 11.54
CA GLY A 161 22.19 -5.44 10.90
C GLY A 161 21.09 -5.04 11.87
N VAL A 162 20.45 -3.92 11.60
CA VAL A 162 19.35 -3.40 12.41
C VAL A 162 18.13 -3.16 11.52
N LEU A 163 17.00 -3.69 11.96
CA LEU A 163 15.69 -3.39 11.40
C LEU A 163 14.97 -2.42 12.33
N CYS A 164 14.55 -1.28 11.81
CA CYS A 164 13.72 -0.31 12.52
C CYS A 164 12.27 -0.46 12.05
N LYS A 165 11.35 -0.68 12.99
CA LYS A 165 9.91 -0.55 12.76
C LYS A 165 9.46 0.78 13.33
N LEU A 166 8.97 1.65 12.45
CA LEU A 166 8.47 2.98 12.79
C LEU A 166 6.94 2.95 12.88
N ASP A 167 6.41 3.68 13.86
CA ASP A 167 4.98 3.92 14.05
C ASP A 167 4.71 5.42 13.87
N ILE A 168 3.82 5.80 12.96
CA ILE A 168 3.49 7.21 12.68
C ILE A 168 2.22 7.60 13.42
N GLU A 169 2.29 8.63 14.26
CA GLU A 169 1.18 9.07 15.09
C GLU A 169 0.05 9.69 14.27
N LYS A 170 -1.14 9.09 14.36
CA LYS A 170 -2.40 9.64 13.82
C LYS A 170 -2.17 10.14 12.40
N ALA A 171 -1.74 9.24 11.52
CA ALA A 171 -1.10 9.53 10.25
C ALA A 171 -1.91 10.46 9.33
N TYR A 172 -3.24 10.49 9.45
CA TYR A 172 -4.08 11.43 8.69
C TYR A 172 -4.17 12.81 9.36
N ASP A 173 -4.21 12.91 10.67
CA ASP A 173 -4.69 14.10 11.38
C ASP A 173 -3.70 15.27 11.35
N HIS A 174 -2.41 14.99 11.12
CA HIS A 174 -1.34 15.98 11.29
C HIS A 174 -0.63 16.42 10.00
N VAL A 175 -0.97 15.83 8.85
CA VAL A 175 -0.33 16.14 7.55
C VAL A 175 -0.34 17.65 7.26
N ASN A 176 0.83 18.24 7.09
CA ASN A 176 0.98 19.63 6.70
C ASN A 176 0.59 19.82 5.23
N TRP A 177 -0.41 20.67 4.99
CA TRP A 177 -0.92 20.91 3.63
C TRP A 177 0.08 21.61 2.72
N VAL A 178 0.86 22.55 3.24
CA VAL A 178 1.89 23.26 2.46
C VAL A 178 2.92 22.26 1.93
N PHE A 179 3.34 21.34 2.79
CA PHE A 179 4.23 20.25 2.41
C PHE A 179 3.60 19.33 1.36
N LEU A 180 2.38 18.84 1.58
CA LEU A 180 1.68 17.96 0.64
C LEU A 180 1.52 18.61 -0.75
N LEU A 181 1.09 19.88 -0.79
CA LEU A 181 0.92 20.61 -2.05
C LEU A 181 2.26 20.86 -2.75
N LYS A 182 3.35 21.04 -1.98
CA LYS A 182 4.70 21.11 -2.52
C LYS A 182 5.12 19.78 -3.15
N ILE A 183 4.91 18.64 -2.49
CA ILE A 183 5.20 17.33 -3.06
C ILE A 183 4.43 17.10 -4.36
N LEU A 184 3.13 17.41 -4.40
CA LEU A 184 2.34 17.34 -5.62
C LEU A 184 2.94 18.20 -6.75
N ARG A 185 3.40 19.41 -6.43
CA ARG A 185 4.05 20.29 -7.42
C ARG A 185 5.36 19.70 -7.92
N ASP A 186 6.21 19.21 -7.02
CA ASP A 186 7.52 18.65 -7.34
C ASP A 186 7.40 17.33 -8.14
N MET A 187 6.30 16.58 -7.96
CA MET A 187 5.93 15.42 -8.78
C MET A 187 5.31 15.77 -10.15
N GLY A 188 5.14 17.07 -10.47
CA GLY A 188 4.66 17.53 -11.77
C GLY A 188 3.13 17.57 -11.93
N PHE A 189 2.35 17.54 -10.84
CA PHE A 189 0.91 17.71 -10.94
C PHE A 189 0.56 19.13 -11.42
N GLY A 190 -0.38 19.25 -12.36
CA GLY A 190 -0.78 20.55 -12.90
C GLY A 190 -1.48 21.43 -11.86
N ASN A 191 -1.32 22.76 -11.98
CA ASN A 191 -1.87 23.73 -11.03
C ASN A 191 -3.39 23.59 -10.79
N LYS A 192 -4.15 23.23 -11.82
CA LYS A 192 -5.60 22.97 -11.69
C LYS A 192 -5.90 21.83 -10.71
N TRP A 193 -5.15 20.75 -10.80
CA TRP A 193 -5.27 19.61 -9.88
C TRP A 193 -4.85 19.98 -8.46
N ILE A 194 -3.71 20.66 -8.31
CA ILE A 194 -3.22 21.11 -7.01
C ILE A 194 -4.26 22.02 -6.33
N ASN A 195 -4.87 22.94 -7.07
CA ASN A 195 -5.91 23.83 -6.55
C ASN A 195 -7.17 23.07 -6.13
N TRP A 196 -7.57 22.04 -6.87
CA TRP A 196 -8.69 21.18 -6.46
C TRP A 196 -8.38 20.40 -5.18
N ILE A 197 -7.19 19.81 -5.07
CA ILE A 197 -6.77 19.14 -3.83
C ILE A 197 -6.76 20.13 -2.67
N ASN A 198 -6.15 21.31 -2.85
CA ASN A 198 -6.12 22.35 -1.83
C ASN A 198 -7.53 22.75 -1.39
N PHE A 199 -8.46 22.93 -2.33
CA PHE A 199 -9.85 23.22 -2.02
C PHE A 199 -10.50 22.08 -1.22
N CYS A 200 -10.33 20.83 -1.64
CA CYS A 200 -10.91 19.66 -0.96
C CYS A 200 -10.42 19.51 0.48
N ILE A 201 -9.11 19.72 0.74
CA ILE A 201 -8.55 19.55 2.09
C ILE A 201 -8.81 20.77 2.99
N SER A 202 -8.82 22.00 2.45
CA SER A 202 -8.94 23.23 3.25
C SER A 202 -10.37 23.64 3.58
N THR A 203 -11.36 23.17 2.82
CA THR A 203 -12.77 23.54 3.04
C THR A 203 -13.49 22.65 4.05
N VAL A 204 -12.84 21.58 4.52
CA VAL A 204 -13.41 20.67 5.52
C VAL A 204 -13.66 21.41 6.83
N LYS A 205 -14.90 21.30 7.34
CA LYS A 205 -15.31 21.79 8.64
C LYS A 205 -15.65 20.63 9.56
N PHE A 206 -15.29 20.77 10.83
CA PHE A 206 -15.57 19.83 11.90
C PHE A 206 -16.59 20.45 12.84
N SER A 207 -17.42 19.61 13.45
CA SER A 207 -18.41 19.98 14.46
C SER A 207 -18.23 19.08 15.68
N LEU A 208 -18.43 19.62 16.88
CA LEU A 208 -18.33 18.85 18.11
C LEU A 208 -19.69 18.25 18.44
N ILE A 209 -19.76 16.96 18.71
CA ILE A 209 -21.02 16.36 19.17
C ILE A 209 -21.12 16.58 20.69
N ILE A 210 -22.03 17.46 21.12
CA ILE A 210 -22.34 17.73 22.52
C ILE A 210 -23.75 17.19 22.79
N ASN A 211 -23.86 16.25 23.73
CA ASN A 211 -25.13 15.59 24.08
C ASN A 211 -25.88 14.96 22.88
N GLY A 212 -25.14 14.47 21.89
CA GLY A 212 -25.71 13.83 20.69
C GLY A 212 -26.08 14.81 19.56
N SER A 213 -25.93 16.11 19.78
CA SER A 213 -26.16 17.15 18.78
C SER A 213 -24.85 17.75 18.28
N PRO A 214 -24.67 17.97 16.96
CA PRO A 214 -23.51 18.68 16.43
C PRO A 214 -23.60 20.17 16.78
N GLU A 215 -22.60 20.68 17.49
CA GLU A 215 -22.49 22.06 17.96
C GLU A 215 -21.27 22.75 17.33
N GLY A 216 -21.55 23.91 16.74
CA GLY A 216 -20.54 24.76 16.10
C GLY A 216 -19.85 24.15 14.89
N PHE A 217 -19.06 24.97 14.20
CA PHE A 217 -18.16 24.53 13.15
C PHE A 217 -16.80 25.19 13.31
N PHE A 218 -15.74 24.40 13.21
CA PHE A 218 -14.37 24.90 13.13
C PHE A 218 -13.68 24.30 11.90
N GLN A 219 -12.75 25.06 11.32
CA GLN A 219 -11.96 24.61 10.19
C GLN A 219 -10.68 23.95 10.68
N SER A 220 -10.26 22.90 9.98
CA SER A 220 -8.89 22.42 10.16
C SER A 220 -7.91 23.28 9.37
N GLN A 221 -6.66 23.28 9.79
CA GLN A 221 -5.52 23.91 9.10
C GLN A 221 -4.50 22.88 8.62
N ARG A 222 -4.72 21.60 8.96
CA ARG A 222 -3.85 20.46 8.63
C ARG A 222 -4.63 19.16 8.61
N GLY A 223 -3.98 18.10 8.20
CA GLY A 223 -4.51 16.75 8.22
C GLY A 223 -5.45 16.43 7.06
N LEU A 224 -5.75 15.16 6.91
CA LEU A 224 -6.55 14.56 5.86
C LEU A 224 -7.78 13.95 6.51
N ARG A 225 -8.92 14.04 5.82
CA ARG A 225 -10.17 13.54 6.37
C ARG A 225 -10.18 12.01 6.36
N GLN A 226 -10.31 11.40 7.53
CA GLN A 226 -10.52 9.95 7.60
C GLN A 226 -11.88 9.56 6.99
N GLY A 227 -11.89 8.45 6.25
CA GLY A 227 -13.07 8.01 5.49
C GLY A 227 -13.26 8.71 4.14
N ASP A 228 -12.46 9.74 3.81
CA ASP A 228 -12.40 10.29 2.46
C ASP A 228 -11.62 9.33 1.55
N PRO A 229 -12.18 8.89 0.40
CA PRO A 229 -11.49 8.00 -0.53
C PRO A 229 -10.18 8.56 -1.10
N MET A 230 -9.93 9.87 -1.06
CA MET A 230 -8.70 10.49 -1.54
C MET A 230 -7.58 10.52 -0.49
N SER A 231 -7.93 10.59 0.80
CA SER A 231 -6.97 10.74 1.89
C SER A 231 -5.87 9.65 1.91
N PRO A 232 -6.15 8.36 1.68
CA PRO A 232 -5.10 7.34 1.62
C PRO A 232 -4.06 7.61 0.53
N PHE A 233 -4.48 8.10 -0.64
CA PHE A 233 -3.56 8.42 -1.73
C PHE A 233 -2.72 9.66 -1.42
N LEU A 234 -3.36 10.70 -0.88
CA LEU A 234 -2.65 11.91 -0.46
C LEU A 234 -1.63 11.61 0.65
N PHE A 235 -1.95 10.69 1.55
CA PHE A 235 -1.02 10.23 2.58
C PHE A 235 0.19 9.52 1.98
N ILE A 236 -0.01 8.61 1.02
CA ILE A 236 1.10 7.94 0.31
C ILE A 236 2.00 8.99 -0.37
N LEU A 237 1.41 10.01 -0.99
CA LEU A 237 2.18 11.10 -1.61
C LEU A 237 2.95 11.92 -0.57
N ALA A 238 2.39 12.17 0.62
CA ALA A 238 3.15 12.79 1.71
C ALA A 238 4.34 11.91 2.15
N MET A 239 4.13 10.60 2.26
CA MET A 239 5.17 9.61 2.60
C MET A 239 6.27 9.48 1.52
N GLU A 240 5.99 9.86 0.27
CA GLU A 240 7.00 9.95 -0.78
C GLU A 240 8.13 10.92 -0.41
N GLY A 241 7.86 11.93 0.41
CA GLY A 241 8.89 12.80 0.97
C GLY A 241 9.90 12.06 1.85
N LEU A 242 9.43 11.12 2.68
CA LEU A 242 10.31 10.26 3.49
C LEU A 242 11.11 9.30 2.60
N ASN A 243 10.45 8.68 1.60
CA ASN A 243 11.13 7.84 0.61
C ASN A 243 12.28 8.62 -0.06
N PHE A 244 12.01 9.84 -0.51
CA PHE A 244 13.02 10.69 -1.15
C PHE A 244 14.21 11.00 -0.22
N MET A 245 13.96 11.38 1.04
CA MET A 245 15.04 11.68 1.99
C MET A 245 15.92 10.46 2.28
N ILE A 246 15.32 9.28 2.52
CA ILE A 246 16.07 8.05 2.78
C ILE A 246 16.84 7.60 1.52
N ARG A 247 16.23 7.70 0.33
CA ARG A 247 16.90 7.38 -0.93
C ARG A 247 18.12 8.28 -1.16
N ARG A 248 18.00 9.58 -0.93
CA ARG A 248 19.11 10.54 -1.08
C ARG A 248 20.24 10.24 -0.08
N ALA A 249 19.88 9.89 1.16
CA ALA A 249 20.86 9.47 2.16
C ALA A 249 21.61 8.19 1.73
N ARG A 250 20.90 7.23 1.13
CA ARG A 250 21.51 6.01 0.57
C ARG A 250 22.44 6.32 -0.60
N GLU A 251 22.03 7.16 -1.54
CA GLU A 251 22.86 7.58 -2.68
C GLU A 251 24.16 8.29 -2.24
N ASN A 252 24.12 9.01 -1.11
CA ASN A 252 25.30 9.62 -0.50
C ASN A 252 26.09 8.65 0.42
N GLY A 253 25.65 7.41 0.57
CA GLY A 253 26.29 6.40 1.42
C GLY A 253 26.09 6.60 2.93
N TRP A 254 25.17 7.47 3.37
CA TRP A 254 24.88 7.72 4.78
C TRP A 254 24.01 6.65 5.45
N ILE A 255 23.23 5.92 4.64
CA ILE A 255 22.41 4.79 5.08
C ILE A 255 22.67 3.64 4.11
N ARG A 256 22.94 2.45 4.64
CA ARG A 256 23.05 1.22 3.85
C ARG A 256 21.96 0.24 4.26
N GLY A 257 21.20 -0.21 3.27
CA GLY A 257 20.11 -1.15 3.44
C GLY A 257 20.55 -2.61 3.53
N PHE A 258 19.57 -3.50 3.45
CA PHE A 258 19.82 -4.94 3.31
C PHE A 258 19.79 -5.33 1.83
N CYS A 259 20.57 -6.34 1.45
CA CYS A 259 20.61 -6.83 0.07
C CYS A 259 19.67 -8.03 -0.11
N ALA A 260 18.78 -7.96 -1.10
CA ALA A 260 18.03 -9.11 -1.60
C ALA A 260 18.78 -9.77 -2.76
N ASN A 261 18.89 -11.10 -2.72
CA ASN A 261 19.40 -11.99 -3.78
C ASN A 261 20.83 -11.70 -4.30
N ARG A 262 21.80 -12.59 -4.04
CA ARG A 262 23.20 -12.48 -4.53
C ARG A 262 23.52 -13.45 -5.68
N THR A 263 22.55 -13.86 -6.48
CA THR A 263 22.84 -14.67 -7.68
C THR A 263 23.34 -13.76 -8.80
N MET A 264 24.62 -13.87 -9.13
CA MET A 264 25.31 -13.29 -10.30
C MET A 264 25.10 -11.77 -10.53
N GLY A 265 25.74 -10.95 -9.70
CA GLY A 265 26.18 -9.59 -10.08
C GLY A 265 25.21 -8.42 -9.84
N ASN A 266 23.91 -8.65 -9.59
CA ASN A 266 22.95 -7.58 -9.29
C ASN A 266 22.32 -7.75 -7.90
N ALA A 267 23.06 -7.37 -6.85
CA ALA A 267 22.49 -7.28 -5.51
C ALA A 267 21.57 -6.06 -5.42
N MET A 268 20.28 -6.27 -5.16
CA MET A 268 19.33 -5.17 -4.93
C MET A 268 19.38 -4.76 -3.46
N GLU A 269 19.93 -3.58 -3.17
CA GLU A 269 19.95 -3.00 -1.82
C GLU A 269 18.65 -2.24 -1.52
N ILE A 270 17.97 -2.65 -0.46
CA ILE A 270 16.71 -2.07 0.00
C ILE A 270 16.92 -1.48 1.39
N SER A 271 16.76 -0.16 1.52
CA SER A 271 16.93 0.57 2.78
C SER A 271 15.63 0.76 3.56
N HIS A 272 14.45 0.62 2.93
CA HIS A 272 13.18 0.84 3.60
C HIS A 272 12.00 0.25 2.81
N LEU A 273 10.91 -0.04 3.52
CA LEU A 273 9.61 -0.44 2.99
C LEU A 273 8.54 0.39 3.71
N LEU A 274 7.83 1.22 2.96
CA LEU A 274 6.78 2.09 3.51
C LEU A 274 5.43 1.51 3.13
N TYR A 275 4.66 1.04 4.12
CA TYR A 275 3.29 0.61 3.93
C TYR A 275 2.36 1.44 4.81
N ALA A 276 1.81 2.51 4.25
CA ALA A 276 1.04 3.49 5.01
C ALA A 276 1.82 3.93 6.27
N ASP A 277 1.26 3.72 7.46
CA ASP A 277 1.85 4.03 8.77
C ASP A 277 2.80 2.95 9.29
N ASP A 278 2.68 1.69 8.82
CA ASP A 278 3.60 0.60 9.13
C ASP A 278 4.86 0.70 8.26
N SER A 279 5.89 1.39 8.77
CA SER A 279 7.13 1.65 8.03
C SER A 279 8.31 0.85 8.57
N LEU A 280 9.04 0.17 7.69
CA LEU A 280 10.29 -0.52 8.02
C LEU A 280 11.48 0.21 7.40
N VAL A 281 12.56 0.37 8.16
CA VAL A 281 13.85 0.86 7.68
C VAL A 281 14.93 -0.17 8.03
N PHE A 282 15.77 -0.51 7.06
CA PHE A 282 16.87 -1.45 7.20
C PHE A 282 18.19 -0.66 7.18
N CYS A 283 19.03 -0.88 8.18
CA CYS A 283 20.32 -0.19 8.31
C CYS A 283 21.42 -1.17 8.75
N GLU A 284 22.67 -0.84 8.49
CA GLU A 284 23.79 -1.52 9.16
C GLU A 284 23.81 -1.15 10.66
N ALA A 285 24.44 -2.00 11.47
CA ALA A 285 24.53 -1.81 12.91
C ALA A 285 25.61 -0.78 13.30
N GLU A 286 25.48 0.45 12.79
CA GLU A 286 26.44 1.54 12.99
C GLU A 286 25.78 2.76 13.63
N VAL A 287 26.41 3.33 14.66
CA VAL A 287 25.88 4.49 15.39
C VAL A 287 25.69 5.71 14.48
N THR A 288 26.61 5.92 13.53
CA THR A 288 26.54 7.04 12.56
C THR A 288 25.32 6.93 11.66
N GLN A 289 25.03 5.75 11.09
CA GLN A 289 23.85 5.50 10.26
C GLN A 289 22.55 5.73 11.06
N ILE A 290 22.50 5.28 12.32
CA ILE A 290 21.36 5.53 13.20
C ILE A 290 21.16 7.02 13.48
N ARG A 291 22.23 7.80 13.67
CA ARG A 291 22.14 9.26 13.83
C ARG A 291 21.67 9.94 12.54
N HIS A 292 22.13 9.48 11.38
CA HIS A 292 21.63 9.98 10.09
C HIS A 292 20.14 9.69 9.92
N LEU A 293 19.70 8.48 10.26
CA LEU A 293 18.29 8.12 10.25
C LEU A 293 17.49 9.01 11.20
N ARG A 294 17.94 9.21 12.45
CA ARG A 294 17.30 10.11 13.41
C ARG A 294 17.15 11.53 12.85
N ALA A 295 18.21 12.08 12.26
CA ALA A 295 18.18 13.41 11.66
C ALA A 295 17.18 13.52 10.51
N ILE A 296 17.15 12.53 9.60
CA ILE A 296 16.18 12.47 8.49
C ILE A 296 14.76 12.45 9.04
N LEU A 297 14.51 11.59 10.02
CA LEU A 297 13.19 11.44 10.63
C LEU A 297 12.75 12.74 11.31
N THR A 298 13.60 13.39 12.10
CA THR A 298 13.30 14.69 12.74
C THR A 298 13.04 15.81 11.72
N ILE A 299 13.80 15.87 10.62
CA ILE A 299 13.55 16.83 9.54
C ILE A 299 12.20 16.54 8.88
N PHE A 300 11.91 15.27 8.60
CA PHE A 300 10.64 14.84 8.02
C PHE A 300 9.46 15.22 8.90
N GLU A 301 9.52 14.99 10.22
CA GLU A 301 8.49 15.42 11.18
C GLU A 301 8.25 16.92 11.09
N GLY A 302 9.33 17.72 11.10
CA GLY A 302 9.25 19.19 11.07
C GLY A 302 8.62 19.77 9.80
N VAL A 303 8.89 19.17 8.64
CA VAL A 303 8.35 19.67 7.35
C VAL A 303 6.97 19.08 7.02
N SER A 304 6.74 17.80 7.31
CA SER A 304 5.52 17.09 6.92
C SER A 304 4.40 17.19 7.95
N GLY A 305 4.72 17.49 9.21
CA GLY A 305 3.80 17.39 10.33
C GLY A 305 3.45 15.95 10.74
N LEU A 306 4.02 14.93 10.09
CA LEU A 306 3.84 13.53 10.46
C LEU A 306 4.83 13.17 11.54
N HIS A 307 4.34 12.93 12.76
CA HIS A 307 5.16 12.63 13.93
C HIS A 307 5.36 11.14 14.11
N ILE A 308 6.54 10.76 14.60
CA ILE A 308 6.89 9.37 14.89
C ILE A 308 6.60 9.08 16.35
N ASN A 309 5.84 8.01 16.60
CA ASN A 309 5.63 7.50 17.93
C ASN A 309 6.86 6.72 18.38
N TRP A 310 7.77 7.41 19.05
CA TRP A 310 9.02 6.80 19.53
C TRP A 310 8.81 5.73 20.62
N GLN A 311 7.67 5.77 21.33
CA GLN A 311 7.34 4.76 22.34
C GLN A 311 6.88 3.43 21.72
N LYS A 312 6.25 3.48 20.54
CA LYS A 312 5.78 2.30 19.78
C LYS A 312 6.75 1.85 18.69
N SER A 313 7.66 2.73 18.29
CA SER A 313 8.73 2.40 17.36
C SER A 313 9.78 1.53 18.05
N CYS A 314 10.35 0.57 17.31
CA CYS A 314 11.30 -0.40 17.86
C CYS A 314 12.47 -0.65 16.91
N LEU A 315 13.65 -0.93 17.49
CA LEU A 315 14.78 -1.52 16.76
C LEU A 315 14.89 -3.01 17.07
N TYR A 316 15.12 -3.79 16.02
CA TYR A 316 15.29 -5.23 16.05
C TYR A 316 16.71 -5.58 15.59
N PRO A 317 17.51 -6.28 16.41
CA PRO A 317 18.81 -6.77 15.99
C PRO A 317 18.64 -7.92 15.01
N VAL A 318 19.42 -7.92 13.94
CA VAL A 318 19.55 -9.03 12.99
C VAL A 318 20.99 -9.53 13.07
N ASN A 319 21.17 -10.79 13.49
CA ASN A 319 22.42 -11.37 13.98
C ASN A 319 22.92 -10.73 15.29
N GLN A 320 24.15 -11.03 15.68
CA GLN A 320 24.78 -10.43 16.86
C GLN A 320 25.15 -8.97 16.59
N VAL A 321 24.40 -8.06 17.20
CA VAL A 321 24.65 -6.62 17.15
C VAL A 321 25.23 -6.17 18.49
N PRO A 322 26.51 -5.75 18.54
CA PRO A 322 27.07 -5.20 19.77
C PRO A 322 26.39 -3.86 20.08
N ASN A 323 26.23 -3.55 21.37
CA ASN A 323 25.74 -2.24 21.83
C ASN A 323 24.35 -1.84 21.28
N MET A 324 23.44 -2.80 21.12
CA MET A 324 22.09 -2.56 20.62
C MET A 324 21.33 -1.47 21.40
N GLN A 325 21.55 -1.39 22.71
CA GLN A 325 20.95 -0.38 23.56
C GLN A 325 21.40 1.05 23.19
N ILE A 326 22.69 1.24 22.88
CA ILE A 326 23.23 2.53 22.45
C ILE A 326 22.61 2.94 21.11
N LEU A 327 22.41 2.00 20.19
CA LEU A 327 21.74 2.27 18.91
C LEU A 327 20.29 2.73 19.14
N ALA A 328 19.56 2.03 20.01
CA ALA A 328 18.18 2.38 20.35
C ALA A 328 18.07 3.75 21.03
N GLU A 329 18.98 4.09 21.94
CA GLU A 329 19.04 5.41 22.58
C GLU A 329 19.35 6.53 21.58
N ASN A 330 20.26 6.31 20.62
CA ASN A 330 20.56 7.31 19.58
C ASN A 330 19.37 7.53 18.63
N LEU A 331 18.57 6.49 18.37
CA LEU A 331 17.34 6.62 17.60
C LEU A 331 16.17 7.17 18.44
N GLY A 332 16.22 6.97 19.75
CA GLY A 332 15.18 7.36 20.70
C GLY A 332 14.03 6.36 20.82
N CYS A 333 14.24 5.08 20.57
CA CYS A 333 13.19 4.05 20.59
C CYS A 333 13.57 2.84 21.46
N GLN A 334 12.69 1.84 21.55
CA GLN A 334 12.94 0.63 22.33
C GLN A 334 13.66 -0.45 21.53
N VAL A 335 14.39 -1.34 22.22
CA VAL A 335 14.93 -2.58 21.63
C VAL A 335 13.86 -3.67 21.71
N ALA A 336 13.64 -4.37 20.61
CA ALA A 336 12.75 -5.52 20.53
C ALA A 336 13.47 -6.72 19.87
N SER A 337 12.84 -7.90 19.90
CA SER A 337 13.39 -9.14 19.35
C SER A 337 12.56 -9.67 18.19
N LEU A 338 13.22 -10.33 17.24
CA LEU A 338 12.55 -11.15 16.22
C LEU A 338 12.27 -12.57 16.77
N PRO A 339 11.23 -13.27 16.32
CA PRO A 339 10.24 -12.83 15.32
C PRO A 339 9.23 -11.81 15.86
N THR A 340 8.66 -10.99 14.97
CA THR A 340 7.63 -9.97 15.29
C THR A 340 6.50 -9.98 14.26
N LYS A 341 5.46 -9.17 14.44
CA LYS A 341 4.37 -8.99 13.45
C LYS A 341 4.60 -7.74 12.59
N TYR A 342 4.48 -7.89 11.27
CA TYR A 342 4.46 -6.83 10.27
C TYR A 342 3.28 -7.05 9.30
N LEU A 343 2.41 -6.04 9.18
CA LEU A 343 1.19 -6.10 8.37
C LEU A 343 0.23 -7.26 8.74
N GLY A 344 0.27 -7.69 10.00
CA GLY A 344 -0.50 -8.82 10.53
C GLY A 344 0.14 -10.19 10.30
N MET A 345 1.33 -10.23 9.70
CA MET A 345 2.06 -11.46 9.37
C MET A 345 3.40 -11.55 10.13
N PRO A 346 3.93 -12.75 10.36
CA PRO A 346 5.21 -12.95 11.03
C PRO A 346 6.39 -12.42 10.19
N LEU A 347 7.35 -11.80 10.87
CA LEU A 347 8.59 -11.24 10.33
C LEU A 347 9.78 -11.78 11.14
N GLY A 348 10.76 -12.38 10.45
CA GLY A 348 11.93 -13.00 11.05
C GLY A 348 11.67 -14.39 11.66
N ALA A 349 10.52 -15.00 11.33
CA ALA A 349 10.22 -16.38 11.71
C ALA A 349 10.93 -17.37 10.77
N LYS A 350 11.31 -18.54 11.27
CA LYS A 350 11.98 -19.56 10.45
C LYS A 350 10.97 -20.15 9.46
N ASN A 351 11.26 -20.05 8.16
CA ASN A 351 10.45 -20.58 7.05
C ASN A 351 10.06 -22.09 7.12
N LYS A 352 10.59 -22.86 8.09
CA LYS A 352 10.35 -24.30 8.27
C LYS A 352 9.30 -24.65 9.33
N GLU A 353 8.80 -23.68 10.09
CA GLU A 353 7.79 -23.93 11.12
C GLU A 353 6.39 -23.81 10.50
N LEU A 354 5.72 -24.94 10.28
CA LEU A 354 4.34 -25.04 9.74
C LEU A 354 3.32 -24.19 10.52
N GLU A 355 3.58 -23.91 11.80
CA GLU A 355 2.73 -23.07 12.65
C GLU A 355 2.63 -21.61 12.15
N VAL A 356 3.64 -21.12 11.43
CA VAL A 356 3.72 -19.75 10.87
C VAL A 356 2.65 -19.49 9.80
N TRP A 357 2.18 -20.54 9.13
CA TRP A 357 1.21 -20.46 8.02
C TRP A 357 -0.22 -20.89 8.41
N ASN A 358 -0.40 -21.51 9.59
CA ASN A 358 -1.72 -21.93 10.08
C ASN A 358 -2.65 -20.75 10.41
N GLU A 359 -2.11 -19.54 10.64
CA GLU A 359 -2.92 -18.31 10.77
C GLU A 359 -3.26 -17.66 9.41
N ILE A 360 -2.68 -18.15 8.31
CA ILE A 360 -2.75 -17.54 6.96
C ILE A 360 -3.63 -18.38 6.00
N LEU A 361 -3.71 -19.70 6.20
CA LEU A 361 -4.66 -20.61 5.54
C LEU A 361 -6.02 -20.58 6.26
#